data_AF-A0A9D9LC79-F1
#
_entry.id   AF-A0A9D9LC79-F1
#
_cell.length_a   1.000
_cell.length_b   1.000
_cell.length_c   1.000
_cell.angle_alpha   90.00
_cell.angle_beta   90.00
_cell.angle_gamma   90.00
#
_symmetry.space_group_name_H-M   'P 1'
#
loop_
_entity.id
_entity.type
_entity.pdbx_description
1 polymer ?
#
loop_
_entity_poly.entity_id
_entity_poly.type
_entity_poly.pdbx_seq_one_letter_code
_entity_poly.pdbx_strand_id
1 'polypeptide(L)' 'ALQLQEMGLDGLEAYHPKHTAANTDNVLSVAKKLNLLCTGGSDCHGYRFDKQCLGDGDGTLRVPDRLLTILLERIHARTA' A
#
# COMPACT_ATOMS: atom_id res chain seq x y z
N ALA A 1 3.43 -4.54 13.60
CA ALA A 1 3.63 -3.22 12.98
C ALA A 1 4.50 -2.32 13.85
N LEU A 2 4.19 -2.10 15.13
CA LEU A 2 4.97 -1.23 16.03
C LEU A 2 6.48 -1.53 16.04
N GLN A 3 6.87 -2.80 16.26
CA GLN A 3 8.28 -3.22 16.23
C GLN A 3 8.96 -2.89 14.88
N LEU A 4 8.25 -3.07 13.76
CA LEU A 4 8.80 -2.77 12.43
C LEU A 4 8.91 -1.26 12.19
N GLN A 5 7.98 -0.46 12.71
CA GLN A 5 8.06 0.99 12.68
C GLN A 5 9.31 1.49 13.41
N GLU A 6 9.59 0.94 14.60
CA GLU A 6 10.81 1.25 15.35
C GLU A 6 12.08 0.84 14.59
N MET A 7 11.99 -0.20 13.74
CA MET A 7 13.05 -0.63 12.83
C MET A 7 13.12 0.18 11.53
N GLY A 8 12.29 1.21 11.35
CA GLY A 8 12.32 2.09 10.17
C GLY A 8 11.34 1.71 9.05
N LEU A 9 10.27 0.94 9.32
CA LEU A 9 9.19 0.76 8.36
C LEU A 9 8.48 2.10 8.09
N ASP A 10 8.31 2.46 6.81
CA ASP A 10 7.66 3.74 6.45
C ASP A 10 6.17 3.66 6.23
N GLY A 11 5.67 2.51 5.76
CA GLY A 11 4.33 2.41 5.23
C GLY A 11 3.77 1.00 5.19
N LEU A 12 2.47 0.92 4.94
CA LEU A 12 1.69 -0.33 4.83
C LEU A 12 0.88 -0.33 3.53
N GLU A 13 0.72 -1.51 2.94
CA GLU A 13 -0.16 -1.69 1.79
C GLU A 13 -1.62 -1.77 2.20
N ALA A 14 -2.38 -0.71 1.93
CA ALA A 14 -3.79 -0.61 2.29
C ALA A 14 -4.72 -1.03 1.14
N TYR A 15 -4.29 -0.77 -0.09
CA TYR A 15 -5.06 -1.04 -1.31
C TYR A 15 -4.46 -2.24 -2.04
N HIS A 16 -5.16 -3.35 -2.02
CA HIS A 16 -4.71 -4.60 -2.61
C HIS A 16 -5.93 -5.36 -3.18
N PRO A 17 -5.84 -6.06 -4.33
CA PRO A 17 -6.99 -6.70 -4.97
C PRO A 17 -7.70 -7.74 -4.08
N LYS A 18 -6.94 -8.43 -3.23
CA LYS A 18 -7.49 -9.41 -2.27
C LYS A 18 -8.09 -8.78 -1.00
N HIS A 19 -8.02 -7.46 -0.84
CA HIS A 19 -8.62 -6.79 0.31
C HIS A 19 -10.10 -6.53 0.07
N THR A 20 -10.93 -6.95 1.02
CA THR A 20 -12.28 -6.37 1.14
C THR A 20 -12.18 -4.91 1.61
N ALA A 21 -13.25 -4.14 1.46
CA ALA A 21 -13.33 -2.78 2.01
C ALA A 21 -12.96 -2.73 3.51
N ALA A 22 -13.42 -3.72 4.29
CA ALA A 22 -13.08 -3.83 5.71
C ALA A 22 -11.59 -4.11 5.94
N ASN A 23 -10.92 -4.89 5.07
CA ASN A 23 -9.47 -5.07 5.17
C ASN A 23 -8.74 -3.75 4.92
N THR A 24 -9.11 -3.03 3.87
CA THR A 24 -8.53 -1.70 3.57
C THR A 24 -8.72 -0.74 4.72
N ASP A 25 -9.94 -0.62 5.26
CA ASP A 25 -10.24 0.28 6.38
C ASP A 25 -9.42 -0.05 7.64
N ASN A 26 -9.25 -1.34 7.92
CA ASN A 26 -8.43 -1.80 9.03
C ASN A 26 -6.95 -1.38 8.85
N VAL A 27 -6.38 -1.58 7.66
CA VAL A 27 -4.99 -1.18 7.39
C VAL A 27 -4.84 0.34 7.42
N LEU A 28 -5.77 1.10 6.84
CA LEU A 28 -5.77 2.56 6.91
C LEU A 28 -5.81 3.06 8.36
N SER A 29 -6.62 2.42 9.21
CA SER A 29 -6.71 2.74 10.64
C SER A 29 -5.40 2.45 11.38
N VAL A 30 -4.76 1.31 11.10
CA VAL A 30 -3.45 0.97 11.68
C VAL A 30 -2.37 1.93 11.21
N ALA A 31 -2.31 2.22 9.91
CA ALA A 31 -1.35 3.17 9.34
C ALA A 31 -1.50 4.55 9.97
N LYS A 32 -2.74 5.03 10.13
CA LYS A 32 -3.04 6.30 10.82
C LYS A 32 -2.60 6.29 12.29
N LYS A 33 -2.93 5.23 13.04
CA LYS A 33 -2.56 5.12 14.47
C LYS A 33 -1.04 5.10 14.68
N LEU A 34 -0.32 4.52 13.75
CA LEU A 34 1.14 4.37 13.82
C LEU A 34 1.90 5.44 13.04
N ASN A 35 1.22 6.43 12.45
CA ASN A 35 1.83 7.44 11.59
C ASN A 35 2.68 6.85 10.44
N LEU A 36 2.21 5.73 9.88
CA LEU A 36 2.80 5.07 8.71
C LEU A 36 2.09 5.56 7.44
N LEU A 37 2.84 5.61 6.34
CA LEU A 37 2.30 5.89 5.01
C LEU A 37 1.42 4.75 4.51
N CYS A 38 0.61 5.02 3.51
CA CYS A 38 -0.19 3.99 2.82
C CYS A 38 0.34 3.78 1.41
N THR A 39 0.33 2.53 0.95
CA THR A 39 0.65 2.14 -0.42
C THR A 39 -0.46 1.28 -1.01
N GLY A 40 -0.33 0.96 -2.30
CA GLY A 40 -1.17 -0.03 -2.96
C GLY A 40 -0.46 -0.66 -4.14
N GLY A 41 -0.83 -1.88 -4.47
CA GLY A 41 -0.21 -2.67 -5.52
C GLY A 41 -1.14 -3.77 -6.01
N SER A 42 -1.03 -4.11 -7.30
CA SER A 42 -1.81 -5.18 -7.90
C SER A 42 -1.30 -6.57 -7.54
N ASP A 43 -0.10 -6.66 -6.96
CA ASP A 43 0.58 -7.93 -6.65
C ASP A 43 0.53 -8.93 -7.82
N CYS A 44 0.77 -8.41 -9.03
CA CYS A 44 0.57 -9.17 -10.25
C CYS A 44 1.75 -10.12 -10.46
N HIS A 45 1.44 -11.41 -10.46
CA HIS A 45 2.41 -12.47 -10.76
C HIS A 45 2.32 -12.98 -12.21
N GLY A 46 1.51 -12.30 -13.03
CA GLY A 46 1.24 -12.63 -14.42
C GLY A 46 -0.07 -13.39 -14.59
N TYR A 47 -0.80 -13.05 -15.65
CA TYR A 47 -2.18 -13.49 -15.91
C TYR A 47 -2.42 -15.00 -15.80
N ARG A 48 -1.40 -15.83 -16.07
CA ARG A 48 -1.49 -17.30 -15.96
C ARG A 48 -1.68 -17.80 -14.54
N PHE A 49 -1.29 -17.04 -13.52
CA PHE A 49 -1.23 -17.51 -12.12
C PHE A 49 -2.41 -17.04 -11.28
N ASP A 50 -2.71 -15.76 -11.34
CA ASP A 50 -3.68 -15.10 -10.46
C ASP A 50 -4.80 -14.41 -11.22
N LYS A 51 -4.75 -14.44 -12.56
CA LYS A 51 -5.64 -13.68 -13.46
C LYS A 51 -5.66 -12.19 -13.16
N GLN A 52 -4.62 -11.68 -12.49
CA GLN A 52 -4.49 -10.27 -12.19
C GLN A 52 -3.71 -9.57 -13.30
N CYS A 53 -4.12 -8.34 -13.60
CA CYS A 53 -3.40 -7.45 -14.49
C CYS A 53 -2.47 -6.54 -13.69
N LEU A 54 -1.33 -6.19 -14.28
CA LEU A 54 -0.43 -5.21 -13.67
C LEU A 54 -1.14 -3.86 -13.55
N GLY A 55 -1.11 -3.26 -12.36
CA GLY A 55 -1.76 -1.98 -12.07
C GLY A 55 -3.25 -2.09 -11.71
N ASP A 56 -4.00 -2.97 -12.39
CA ASP A 56 -5.45 -3.10 -12.21
C ASP A 56 -5.88 -4.21 -11.25
N GLY A 57 -4.98 -5.14 -10.89
CA GLY A 57 -5.33 -6.27 -10.04
C GLY A 57 -6.40 -7.15 -10.70
N ASP A 58 -7.52 -7.36 -10.01
CA ASP A 58 -8.69 -8.07 -10.52
C ASP A 58 -9.71 -7.15 -11.25
N GLY A 59 -9.33 -5.90 -11.54
CA GLY A 59 -10.17 -4.87 -12.15
C GLY A 59 -10.89 -3.96 -11.14
N THR A 60 -10.90 -4.33 -9.86
CA THR A 60 -11.53 -3.55 -8.79
C THR A 60 -10.55 -2.68 -8.01
N LEU A 61 -9.24 -2.89 -8.18
CA LEU A 61 -8.21 -2.15 -7.48
C LEU A 61 -8.29 -0.65 -7.81
N ARG A 62 -8.35 0.18 -6.77
CA ARG A 62 -8.28 1.64 -6.90
C ARG A 62 -7.28 2.16 -5.88
N VAL A 63 -6.07 2.47 -6.34
CA VAL A 63 -5.02 3.09 -5.52
C VAL A 63 -5.07 4.61 -5.75
N PRO A 64 -5.22 5.45 -4.70
CA PRO A 64 -5.26 6.89 -4.89
C PRO A 64 -3.91 7.47 -5.34
N ASP A 65 -3.89 8.24 -6.44
CA ASP A 65 -2.67 8.86 -7.00
C ASP A 65 -1.90 9.71 -5.98
N ARG A 66 -2.60 10.36 -5.04
CA ARG A 66 -1.99 11.16 -3.97
C ARG A 66 -0.95 10.40 -3.15
N LEU A 67 -1.02 9.06 -3.09
CA LEU A 67 -0.05 8.25 -2.37
C LEU A 67 1.34 8.35 -3.00
N LEU A 68 1.44 8.48 -4.32
CA LEU A 68 2.72 8.61 -5.01
C LEU A 68 3.49 9.85 -4.54
N THR A 69 2.81 11.00 -4.44
CA THR A 69 3.42 12.25 -3.97
C THR A 69 4.01 12.09 -2.57
N ILE A 70 3.24 11.51 -1.65
CA ILE A 70 3.66 11.32 -0.25
C ILE A 70 4.85 10.33 -0.16
N LEU A 71 4.88 9.30 -1.01
CA LEU A 71 5.99 8.34 -1.06
C LEU A 71 7.27 8.98 -1.60
N LEU A 72 7.17 9.80 -2.65
CA LEU A 72 8.31 10.55 -3.19
C LEU A 72 8.89 11.53 -2.17
N GLU A 73 8.03 12.27 -1.45
CA GLU A 73 8.45 13.15 -0.35
C GLU A 73 9.21 12.38 0.74
N ARG A 74 8.73 11.19 1.11
CA ARG A 74 9.41 10.33 2.10
C ARG A 74 10.78 9.85 1.61
N ILE A 75 10.89 9.46 0.34
CA ILE A 75 12.17 9.04 -0.26
C ILE A 75 13.17 10.20 -0.19
N HIS A 76 12.77 11.39 -0.63
CA HIS A 76 13.63 12.58 -0.57
C HIS A 76 14.10 12.88 0.86
N ALA A 77 13.20 12.80 1.85
CA ALA A 77 13.53 13.04 3.25
C ALA A 77 14.48 12.00 3.87
N ARG A 78 14.65 10.82 3.25
CA ARG A 78 15.60 9.79 3.69
C ARG A 78 16.98 9.92 3.07
N THR A 79 17.04 10.49 1.88
CA THR A 79 18.28 10.64 1.11
C THR A 79 19.00 11.96 1.38
N ALA A 80 18.32 12.90 2.03
CA ALA A 80 18.87 14.18 2.51
C ALA A 80 19.49 14.02 3.90
#